data_AF-A0A137NS76-F1
#
_entry.id   AF-A0A137NS76-F1
#
_cell.length_a   1.000
_cell.length_b   1.000
_cell.length_c   1.000
_cell.angle_alpha   90.00
_cell.angle_beta   90.00
_cell.angle_gamma   90.00
#
_symmetry.space_group_name_H-M   'P 1'
#
loop_
_entity.id
_entity.type
_entity.pdbx_description
1 polymer ?
#
loop_
_entity_poly.entity_id
_entity_poly.type
_entity_poly.pdbx_seq_one_letter_code
_entity_poly.pdbx_strand_id
1 'polypeptide(L)'
;MVNTVNKPNRVNALDQNECATKSMDNYNESSSMQLKWIKLGRKNIEFAVSLFHEYSDTLKVIDFACSHGKNSMTVINQLFDELIEKRHHLVNKLKSIGIYHNDLPDNDFEEVLKCVEDEKIGYKYHKLIKSNQISLLTTCVGKTYYEKI
;
A
#
# COMPACT_ATOMS: atom_id res chain seq x y z
N MET A 1 -39.40 28.75 6.79
CA MET A 1 -38.19 28.70 5.94
C MET A 1 -37.42 27.45 6.35
N VAL A 2 -37.45 26.40 5.53
CA VAL A 2 -36.77 25.13 5.82
C VAL A 2 -35.42 25.17 5.12
N ASN A 3 -34.33 25.13 5.88
CA ASN A 3 -32.97 24.98 5.36
C ASN A 3 -32.84 23.61 4.69
N THR A 4 -32.84 23.60 3.36
CA THR A 4 -32.49 22.42 2.57
C THR A 4 -30.98 22.19 2.69
N VAL A 5 -30.61 21.21 3.50
CA VAL A 5 -29.26 20.65 3.55
C VAL A 5 -28.93 20.13 2.14
N ASN A 6 -27.92 20.73 1.49
CA ASN A 6 -27.36 20.22 0.24
C ASN A 6 -26.84 18.80 0.48
N LYS A 7 -27.60 17.79 0.04
CA LYS A 7 -27.10 16.42 -0.03
C LYS A 7 -26.08 16.35 -1.16
N PRO A 8 -24.89 15.76 -0.97
CA PRO A 8 -23.97 15.54 -2.07
C PRO A 8 -24.63 14.62 -3.10
N ASN A 9 -24.57 15.02 -4.37
CA ASN A 9 -25.07 14.22 -5.49
C ASN A 9 -24.28 12.89 -5.53
N ARG A 10 -25.00 11.77 -5.45
CA ARG A 10 -24.39 10.46 -5.76
C ARG A 10 -24.21 10.39 -7.27
N VAL A 11 -22.96 10.40 -7.71
CA VAL A 11 -22.60 10.04 -9.09
C VAL A 11 -23.03 8.59 -9.35
N ASN A 12 -23.84 8.39 -10.39
CA ASN A 12 -24.26 7.08 -10.85
C ASN A 12 -23.10 6.40 -11.58
N ALA A 13 -23.04 5.06 -11.55
CA ALA A 13 -22.01 4.27 -12.24
C ALA A 13 -21.95 4.50 -13.77
N LEU A 14 -22.94 5.18 -14.35
CA LEU A 14 -23.02 5.53 -15.76
C LEU A 14 -22.34 6.88 -16.10
N ASP A 15 -22.01 7.73 -15.12
CA ASP A 15 -21.39 9.05 -15.30
C ASP A 15 -19.85 9.02 -15.17
N GLN A 16 -19.22 7.89 -15.50
CA GLN A 16 -17.76 7.62 -15.33
C GLN A 16 -16.81 8.44 -16.25
N ASN A 17 -17.28 9.52 -16.87
CA ASN A 17 -16.39 10.44 -17.61
C ASN A 17 -15.47 11.25 -16.69
N GLU A 18 -15.77 11.29 -15.39
CA GLU A 18 -14.81 11.65 -14.35
C GLU A 18 -14.62 10.43 -13.47
N CYS A 19 -13.38 10.06 -13.17
CA CYS A 19 -13.16 9.09 -12.11
C CYS A 19 -13.73 9.70 -10.82
N ALA A 20 -14.83 9.14 -10.31
CA ALA A 20 -15.58 9.68 -9.18
C ALA A 20 -14.77 9.81 -7.87
N THR A 21 -13.52 9.36 -7.87
CA THR A 21 -12.60 9.41 -6.74
C THR A 21 -11.34 10.16 -7.16
N LYS A 22 -11.42 11.48 -7.34
CA LYS A 22 -10.22 12.31 -7.20
C LYS A 22 -9.61 12.02 -5.84
N SER A 23 -8.30 11.87 -5.79
CA SER A 23 -7.63 11.64 -4.52
C SER A 23 -7.97 12.77 -3.54
N MET A 24 -8.38 12.44 -2.32
CA MET A 24 -8.68 13.44 -1.30
C MET A 24 -7.38 14.16 -0.92
N ASP A 25 -7.39 15.50 -0.94
CA ASP A 25 -6.21 16.34 -0.67
C ASP A 25 -5.38 15.93 0.56
N ASN A 26 -6.01 15.37 1.61
CA ASN A 26 -5.33 14.94 2.83
C ASN A 26 -5.69 13.52 3.31
N TYR A 27 -5.79 12.55 2.41
CA TYR A 27 -6.24 11.20 2.80
C TYR A 27 -5.37 10.51 3.88
N ASN A 28 -4.08 10.85 3.96
CA ASN A 28 -3.17 10.38 5.02
C ASN A 28 -3.60 10.83 6.43
N GLU A 29 -4.40 11.88 6.55
CA GLU A 29 -4.94 12.41 7.81
C GLU A 29 -6.36 11.88 8.09
N SER A 30 -7.09 11.50 7.04
CA SER A 30 -8.53 11.23 7.10
C SER A 30 -8.90 9.74 6.95
N SER A 31 -7.93 8.83 6.92
CA SER A 31 -8.14 7.39 6.62
C SER A 31 -8.02 6.45 7.83
N SER A 32 -8.31 6.95 9.04
CA SER A 32 -8.13 6.21 10.30
C SER A 32 -9.01 4.95 10.40
N MET A 33 -10.21 4.95 9.81
CA MET A 33 -11.09 3.78 9.80
C MET A 33 -10.54 2.66 8.90
N GLN A 34 -10.01 3.01 7.73
CA GLN A 34 -9.36 2.10 6.78
C GLN A 34 -8.11 1.50 7.43
N LEU A 35 -7.31 2.32 8.11
CA LEU A 35 -6.16 1.87 8.89
C LEU A 35 -6.56 0.87 9.98
N LYS A 36 -7.70 1.10 10.67
CA LYS A 36 -8.21 0.18 11.68
C LYS A 36 -8.55 -1.20 11.08
N TRP A 37 -9.21 -1.22 9.92
CA TRP A 37 -9.52 -2.47 9.21
C TRP A 37 -8.26 -3.23 8.78
N ILE A 38 -7.27 -2.51 8.24
CA ILE A 38 -5.96 -3.07 7.90
C ILE A 38 -5.33 -3.75 9.13
N LYS A 39 -5.29 -3.06 10.27
CA LYS A 39 -4.72 -3.60 11.51
C LYS A 39 -5.47 -4.84 12.02
N LEU A 40 -6.80 -4.84 11.94
CA LEU A 40 -7.63 -6.01 12.29
C LEU A 40 -7.36 -7.20 11.36
N GLY A 41 -7.04 -6.93 10.09
CA GLY A 41 -6.71 -7.93 9.08
C GLY A 41 -5.30 -8.53 9.20
N ARG A 42 -4.48 -8.16 10.20
CA ARG A 42 -3.09 -8.64 10.34
C ARG A 42 -2.96 -10.17 10.28
N LYS A 43 -3.92 -10.92 10.85
CA LYS A 43 -3.94 -12.39 10.80
C LYS A 43 -3.99 -12.96 9.38
N ASN A 44 -4.52 -12.21 8.41
CA ASN A 44 -4.51 -12.63 7.00
C ASN A 44 -3.10 -12.55 6.42
N ILE A 45 -2.33 -11.53 6.79
CA ILE A 45 -0.92 -11.39 6.39
C ILE A 45 -0.09 -12.51 7.02
N GLU A 46 -0.29 -12.74 8.33
CA GLU A 46 0.31 -13.84 9.08
C GLU A 46 0.09 -15.19 8.38
N PHE A 47 -1.16 -15.48 7.99
CA PHE A 47 -1.52 -16.69 7.27
C PHE A 47 -0.87 -16.73 5.88
N ALA A 48 -0.90 -15.64 5.13
CA ALA A 48 -0.32 -15.57 3.79
C ALA A 48 1.20 -15.83 3.80
N VAL A 49 1.93 -15.26 4.76
CA VAL A 49 3.38 -15.47 4.93
C VAL A 49 3.70 -16.95 5.15
N SER A 50 2.84 -17.68 5.86
CA SER A 50 3.03 -19.12 6.08
C SER A 50 2.99 -19.96 4.79
N LEU A 51 2.44 -19.41 3.71
CA LEU A 51 2.29 -20.07 2.41
C LEU A 51 3.40 -19.69 1.42
N PHE A 52 4.33 -18.80 1.77
CA PHE A 52 5.39 -18.35 0.85
C PHE A 52 6.34 -19.49 0.44
N HIS A 53 6.68 -19.59 -0.84
CA HIS A 53 7.66 -20.57 -1.31
C HIS A 53 9.09 -20.25 -0.80
N GLU A 54 9.86 -21.28 -0.44
CA GLU A 54 11.16 -21.12 0.24
C GLU A 54 12.36 -20.81 -0.67
N TYR A 55 12.17 -20.81 -2.00
CA TYR A 55 13.28 -20.80 -2.96
C TYR A 55 13.55 -19.46 -3.63
N SER A 56 12.84 -18.38 -3.28
CA SER A 56 13.04 -17.08 -3.91
C SER A 56 14.02 -16.21 -3.12
N ASP A 57 15.05 -15.69 -3.78
CA ASP A 57 15.93 -14.65 -3.25
C ASP A 57 15.36 -13.23 -3.49
N THR A 58 14.17 -13.15 -4.09
CA THR A 58 13.50 -11.90 -4.43
C THR A 58 12.04 -11.95 -4.01
N LEU A 59 11.57 -10.91 -3.31
CA LEU A 59 10.16 -10.75 -2.95
C LEU A 59 9.59 -9.55 -3.71
N LYS A 60 8.49 -9.76 -4.43
CA LYS A 60 7.74 -8.67 -5.06
C LYS A 60 6.40 -8.51 -4.36
N VAL A 61 6.11 -7.29 -3.93
CA VAL A 61 4.85 -6.91 -3.28
C VAL A 61 4.20 -5.86 -4.15
N ILE A 62 2.93 -6.05 -4.46
CA ILE A 62 2.12 -5.09 -5.20
C ILE A 62 0.98 -4.68 -4.29
N ASP A 63 0.86 -3.39 -4.02
CA ASP A 63 -0.28 -2.80 -3.32
C ASP A 63 -1.21 -2.17 -4.37
N PHE A 64 -2.42 -2.72 -4.50
CA PHE A 64 -3.41 -2.25 -5.46
C PHE A 64 -4.34 -1.23 -4.79
N ALA A 65 -4.51 -0.08 -5.43
CA ALA A 65 -5.21 1.09 -4.89
C ALA A 65 -4.53 1.67 -3.63
N CYS A 66 -3.25 2.04 -3.77
CA CYS A 66 -2.41 2.51 -2.68
C CYS A 66 -2.82 3.88 -2.10
N SER A 67 -3.61 4.67 -2.84
CA SER A 67 -3.97 6.05 -2.50
C SER A 67 -2.71 6.87 -2.13
N HIS A 68 -2.75 7.68 -1.05
CA HIS A 68 -1.63 8.50 -0.58
C HIS A 68 -0.56 7.73 0.23
N GLY A 69 -0.68 6.41 0.38
CA GLY A 69 0.42 5.53 0.80
C GLY A 69 0.63 5.31 2.31
N LYS A 70 0.12 6.14 3.24
CA LYS A 70 0.36 5.92 4.69
C LYS A 70 -0.16 4.56 5.18
N ASN A 71 -1.32 4.15 4.68
CA ASN A 71 -1.91 2.85 5.00
C ASN A 71 -1.13 1.70 4.33
N SER A 72 -0.64 1.90 3.11
CA SER A 72 0.24 0.97 2.40
C SER A 72 1.51 0.68 3.20
N MET A 73 2.15 1.71 3.78
CA MET A 73 3.31 1.53 4.64
C MET A 73 3.00 0.61 5.82
N THR A 74 1.81 0.73 6.42
CA THR A 74 1.39 -0.11 7.56
C THR A 74 1.28 -1.57 7.16
N VAL A 75 0.62 -1.89 6.03
CA VAL A 75 0.45 -3.27 5.56
C VAL A 75 1.80 -3.90 5.21
N ILE A 76 2.66 -3.16 4.50
CA ILE A 76 3.97 -3.65 4.07
C ILE A 76 4.89 -3.90 5.28
N ASN A 77 4.90 -3.00 6.27
CA ASN A 77 5.65 -3.23 7.50
C ASN A 77 5.13 -4.44 8.28
N GLN A 78 3.81 -4.64 8.35
CA GLN A 78 3.25 -5.85 8.96
C GLN A 78 3.71 -7.11 8.23
N LEU A 79 3.72 -7.11 6.89
CA LEU A 79 4.28 -8.21 6.11
C LEU A 79 5.75 -8.47 6.47
N PHE A 80 6.57 -7.43 6.59
CA PHE A 80 7.98 -7.58 6.95
C PHE A 80 8.19 -8.07 8.38
N ASP A 81 7.36 -7.64 9.33
CA ASP A 81 7.35 -8.16 10.70
C ASP A 81 7.03 -9.66 10.70
N GLU A 82 5.96 -10.08 10.05
CA GLU A 82 5.56 -11.50 9.97
C GLU A 82 6.62 -12.35 9.26
N LEU A 83 7.29 -11.82 8.23
CA LEU A 83 8.41 -12.51 7.58
C LEU A 83 9.58 -12.73 8.53
N ILE A 84 9.95 -11.72 9.34
CA ILE A 84 10.99 -11.88 10.35
C ILE A 84 10.58 -12.94 11.35
N GLU A 85 9.38 -12.84 11.93
CA GLU A 85 8.95 -13.70 13.03
C GLU A 85 8.75 -15.16 12.61
N LYS A 86 8.30 -15.41 11.39
CA LYS A 86 7.82 -16.74 10.97
C LYS A 86 8.65 -17.40 9.89
N ARG A 87 9.49 -16.63 9.19
CA ARG A 87 10.22 -17.08 8.00
C ARG A 87 11.68 -16.63 8.00
N HIS A 88 12.37 -16.71 9.14
CA HIS A 88 13.80 -16.40 9.28
C HIS A 88 14.67 -17.00 8.16
N HIS A 89 14.45 -18.27 7.78
CA HIS A 89 15.20 -18.91 6.71
C HIS A 89 15.01 -18.25 5.33
N LEU A 90 13.81 -17.73 5.04
CA LEU A 90 13.52 -17.00 3.81
C LEU A 90 14.17 -15.62 3.86
N VAL A 91 14.05 -14.92 4.99
CA VAL A 91 14.67 -13.59 5.19
C VAL A 91 16.18 -13.67 4.96
N ASN A 92 16.86 -14.70 5.48
CA ASN A 92 18.31 -14.87 5.31
C ASN A 92 18.74 -15.12 3.86
N LYS A 93 17.85 -15.59 2.98
CA LYS A 93 18.13 -15.81 1.56
C LYS A 93 17.73 -14.62 0.69
N LEU A 94 16.94 -13.69 1.23
CA LEU A 94 16.37 -12.59 0.49
C LEU A 94 17.46 -11.57 0.16
N LYS A 95 17.66 -11.32 -1.13
CA LYS A 95 18.63 -10.34 -1.64
C LYS A 95 17.97 -9.06 -2.13
N SER A 96 16.75 -9.16 -2.64
CA SER A 96 16.03 -8.00 -3.16
C SER A 96 14.54 -8.00 -2.85
N ILE A 97 13.98 -6.81 -2.70
CA ILE A 97 12.55 -6.57 -2.56
C ILE A 97 12.12 -5.52 -3.57
N GLY A 98 11.09 -5.83 -4.34
CA GLY A 98 10.39 -4.87 -5.19
C GLY A 98 9.02 -4.54 -4.62
N ILE A 99 8.77 -3.28 -4.30
CA ILE A 99 7.47 -2.77 -3.86
C ILE A 99 6.87 -1.94 -4.98
N TYR A 100 5.66 -2.30 -5.40
CA TYR A 100 4.91 -1.61 -6.45
C TYR A 100 3.64 -1.03 -5.83
N HIS A 101 3.54 0.30 -5.81
CA HIS A 101 2.34 1.02 -5.40
C HIS A 101 1.54 1.33 -6.65
N ASN A 102 0.41 0.65 -6.82
CA ASN A 102 -0.46 0.85 -7.97
C ASN A 102 -1.71 1.62 -7.56
N ASP A 103 -2.05 2.60 -8.38
CA ASP A 103 -3.34 3.26 -8.34
C ASP A 103 -3.65 3.80 -9.76
N LEU A 104 -4.73 4.56 -9.87
CA LEU A 104 -5.07 5.28 -11.10
C LEU A 104 -4.00 6.31 -11.46
N PRO A 105 -3.89 6.70 -12.75
CA PRO A 105 -2.88 7.65 -13.21
C PRO A 105 -2.93 9.02 -12.52
N ASP A 106 -4.08 9.43 -12.00
CA ASP A 106 -4.33 10.71 -11.34
C ASP A 106 -4.12 10.67 -9.81
N ASN A 107 -3.62 9.56 -9.26
CA ASN A 107 -3.26 9.48 -7.85
C ASN A 107 -2.05 10.35 -7.51
N ASP A 108 -2.02 10.84 -6.27
CA ASP A 108 -0.88 11.58 -5.73
C ASP A 108 0.23 10.62 -5.28
N PHE A 109 1.06 10.21 -6.24
CA PHE A 109 2.23 9.37 -5.96
C PHE A 109 3.36 10.13 -5.26
N GLU A 110 3.36 11.48 -5.24
CA GLU A 110 4.34 12.24 -4.46
C GLU A 110 4.09 12.04 -2.96
N GLU A 111 2.82 12.04 -2.53
CA GLU A 111 2.45 11.71 -1.16
C GLU A 111 2.84 10.27 -0.77
N VAL A 112 2.70 9.32 -1.69
CA VAL A 112 3.18 7.94 -1.48
C VAL A 112 4.68 7.93 -1.24
N LEU A 113 5.46 8.62 -2.09
CA LEU A 113 6.92 8.68 -1.97
C LEU A 113 7.37 9.38 -0.68
N LYS A 114 6.68 10.45 -0.26
CA LYS A 114 6.92 11.08 1.06
C LYS A 114 6.72 10.08 2.19
N CYS A 115 5.68 9.23 2.13
CA CYS A 115 5.47 8.18 3.13
C CYS A 115 6.58 7.12 3.11
N VAL A 116 7.12 6.78 1.93
CA VAL A 116 8.25 5.83 1.80
C VAL A 116 9.53 6.39 2.42
N GLU A 117 9.77 7.69 2.27
CA GLU A 117 10.94 8.40 2.80
C GLU A 117 10.75 8.89 4.25
N ASP A 118 9.57 8.73 4.86
CA ASP A 118 9.35 9.03 6.28
C ASP A 118 10.02 7.97 7.17
N GLU A 119 10.97 8.38 8.02
CA GLU A 119 11.73 7.47 8.88
C GLU A 119 10.88 6.67 9.88
N LYS A 120 9.71 7.18 10.25
CA LYS A 120 8.83 6.58 11.28
C LYS A 120 7.93 5.51 10.69
N ILE A 121 7.50 5.67 9.45
CA ILE A 121 6.50 4.79 8.83
C ILE A 121 7.02 4.08 7.57
N GLY A 122 7.98 4.65 6.87
CA GLY A 122 8.48 4.14 5.60
C GLY A 122 9.13 2.77 5.74
N TYR A 123 8.69 1.81 4.92
CA TYR A 123 9.23 0.45 4.94
C TYR A 123 10.72 0.39 4.57
N LYS A 124 11.24 1.41 3.89
CA LYS A 124 12.67 1.59 3.60
C LYS A 124 13.52 1.59 4.87
N TYR A 125 12.96 2.08 5.97
CA TYR A 125 13.63 2.16 7.27
C TYR A 125 13.35 0.99 8.20
N HIS A 126 12.57 0.01 7.73
CA HIS A 126 12.21 -1.18 8.50
C HIS A 126 13.44 -2.04 8.84
N LYS A 127 13.41 -2.70 10.02
CA LYS A 127 14.49 -3.57 10.51
C LYS A 127 14.89 -4.66 9.49
N LEU A 128 13.91 -5.20 8.75
CA LEU A 128 14.16 -6.21 7.71
C LEU A 128 15.14 -5.69 6.66
N ILE A 129 14.97 -4.45 6.19
CA ILE A 129 15.82 -3.85 5.17
C ILE A 129 17.18 -3.47 5.75
N LYS A 130 17.18 -2.73 6.87
CA LYS A 130 18.41 -2.20 7.49
C LYS A 130 19.38 -3.30 7.94
N SER A 131 18.87 -4.42 8.46
CA SER A 131 19.72 -5.47 9.02
C SER A 131 20.26 -6.46 7.99
N ASN A 132 19.67 -6.56 6.80
CA ASN A 132 19.96 -7.66 5.87
C ASN A 132 20.58 -7.22 4.53
N GLN A 133 20.99 -5.94 4.40
CA GLN A 133 21.57 -5.39 3.15
C GLN A 133 20.72 -5.71 1.90
N ILE A 134 19.40 -5.74 2.06
CA ILE A 134 18.46 -6.08 0.99
C ILE A 134 18.36 -4.91 0.02
N SER A 135 18.54 -5.19 -1.27
CA SER A 135 18.29 -4.20 -2.32
C SER A 135 16.79 -3.90 -2.43
N LEU A 136 16.41 -2.65 -2.29
CA LEU A 136 15.01 -2.22 -2.32
C LEU A 136 14.71 -1.43 -3.59
N LEU A 137 13.75 -1.90 -4.37
CA LEU A 137 13.15 -1.17 -5.48
C LEU A 137 11.76 -0.71 -5.07
N THR A 138 11.48 0.58 -5.21
CA THR A 138 10.13 1.14 -5.06
C THR A 138 9.68 1.70 -6.41
N THR A 139 8.46 1.37 -6.82
CA THR A 139 7.90 1.84 -8.09
C THR A 139 6.44 2.23 -7.88
N CYS A 140 6.07 3.41 -8.39
CA CYS A 140 4.68 3.85 -8.47
C CYS A 140 4.16 3.56 -9.87
N VAL A 141 2.96 2.99 -9.97
CA VAL A 141 2.35 2.57 -11.23
C VAL A 141 0.97 3.19 -11.34
N GLY A 142 0.86 4.29 -12.09
CA GLY A 142 -0.41 4.90 -12.47
C GLY A 142 -1.00 4.21 -13.70
N LYS A 143 -1.94 3.29 -13.51
CA LYS A 143 -2.61 2.59 -14.62
C LYS A 143 -4.09 2.36 -14.30
N THR A 144 -4.95 2.53 -15.30
CA THR A 144 -6.37 2.17 -15.18
C THR A 144 -6.57 0.71 -15.61
N TYR A 145 -7.56 0.03 -15.05
CA TYR A 145 -8.01 -1.28 -15.52
C TYR A 145 -8.72 -1.22 -16.89
N TYR A 146 -9.00 -0.02 -17.40
CA TYR A 146 -9.81 0.21 -18.60
C TYR A 146 -8.99 0.49 -19.86
N GLU A 147 -7.69 0.76 -19.72
CA GLU A 147 -6.78 0.89 -20.86
C GLU A 147 -6.35 -0.52 -21.33
N LYS A 148 -6.80 -0.90 -22.52
CA LYS A 148 -6.36 -2.15 -23.18
C LYS A 148 -4.87 -2.03 -23.54
N ILE A 149 -4.11 -3.08 -23.25
CA ILE A 149 -2.76 -3.35 -23.75
C ILE A 149 -2.82 -3.68 -25.25
#